data_AF-A0A5N6RCQ4-F1
#
_entry.id   AF-A0A5N6RCQ4-F1
#
_cell.length_a   1.000
_cell.length_b   1.000
_cell.length_c   1.000
_cell.angle_alpha   90.00
_cell.angle_beta   90.00
_cell.angle_gamma   90.00
#
_symmetry.space_group_name_H-M   'P 1'
#
loop_
_entity.id
_entity.type
_entity.pdbx_description
1 polymer ?
#
loop_
_entity_poly.entity_id
_entity_poly.type
_entity_poly.pdbx_seq_one_letter_code
_entity_poly.pdbx_strand_id
1 'polypeptide(L)'
;MAVCGIKRNFEDLSPSPLACKRVRYSCSTSPINNQIPHNNSSTAIKNPHELSSESAEEKPAEIDLSAPTNGVEWTHSLIKKLMAAKSVEDAMVCTTGVLGDFERSIGARIEAHLNQEIMSLKEQAERLTEENTMLKRAVPDKVFLKTVTAQLQTLLGISLIEILSSHSSDKVYLGQRDTPEWTTDAEPLEAFKRFGEKLDEIKNRIIEMNNDETLKNRVGPVKAPYTLLYPTSEAGITGKGIPNSASI
;
A
#
# COMPACT_ATOMS: atom_id res chain seq x y z
N MET A 1 -23.57 53.02 -16.69
CA MET A 1 -22.20 53.57 -16.77
C MET A 1 -21.34 52.49 -17.40
N ALA A 2 -21.03 52.63 -18.69
CA ALA A 2 -20.22 51.66 -19.43
C ALA A 2 -18.73 52.00 -19.24
N VAL A 3 -17.90 51.01 -18.90
CA VAL A 3 -16.45 51.14 -18.99
C VAL A 3 -15.92 50.03 -19.89
N CYS A 4 -15.30 50.49 -20.96
CA CYS A 4 -14.72 49.80 -22.10
C CYS A 4 -13.49 48.96 -21.69
N GLY A 5 -13.29 47.86 -22.41
CA GLY A 5 -12.23 46.89 -22.15
C GLY A 5 -10.82 47.36 -22.50
N ILE A 6 -9.85 46.82 -21.75
CA ILE A 6 -8.43 46.83 -22.12
C ILE A 6 -8.11 45.44 -22.67
N LYS A 7 -7.92 45.34 -23.98
CA LYS A 7 -7.26 44.19 -24.63
C LYS A 7 -5.80 44.19 -24.16
N ARG A 8 -5.41 43.19 -23.37
CA ARG A 8 -3.99 42.85 -23.21
C ARG A 8 -3.64 41.81 -24.27
N ASN A 9 -2.70 42.19 -25.13
CA ASN A 9 -2.12 41.33 -26.16
C ASN A 9 -1.48 40.12 -25.48
N PHE A 10 -1.92 38.93 -25.87
CA PHE A 10 -1.37 37.65 -25.41
C PHE A 10 -0.52 37.07 -26.54
N GLU A 11 0.58 37.73 -26.87
CA GLU A 11 1.56 37.29 -27.86
C GLU A 11 2.95 37.61 -27.32
N ASP A 12 3.47 36.71 -26.48
CA ASP A 12 4.88 36.27 -26.49
C ASP A 12 5.13 35.27 -25.35
N LEU A 13 4.65 34.05 -25.55
CA LEU A 13 5.23 32.87 -24.92
C LEU A 13 5.57 31.88 -26.03
N SER A 14 6.84 31.89 -26.43
CA SER A 14 7.45 30.91 -27.32
C SER A 14 7.00 29.47 -26.97
N PRO A 15 6.46 28.68 -27.91
CA PRO A 15 6.09 27.31 -27.64
C PRO A 15 7.36 26.48 -27.50
N SER A 16 7.70 26.08 -26.27
CA SER A 16 8.66 24.98 -26.06
C SER A 16 7.99 23.68 -26.53
N PRO A 17 8.61 22.90 -27.43
CA PRO A 17 8.00 21.66 -27.91
C PRO A 17 8.26 20.55 -26.89
N LEU A 18 7.57 20.60 -25.75
CA LEU A 18 7.34 19.39 -24.99
C LEU A 18 6.12 18.72 -25.61
N ALA A 19 6.40 17.78 -26.51
CA ALA A 19 5.43 16.83 -27.00
C ALA A 19 4.83 16.09 -25.80
N CYS A 20 3.79 16.66 -25.20
CA CYS A 20 2.92 15.96 -24.27
C CYS A 20 2.15 14.96 -25.13
N LYS A 21 2.74 13.77 -25.31
CA LYS A 21 2.04 12.64 -25.91
C LYS A 21 0.78 12.43 -25.07
N ARG A 22 -0.37 12.87 -25.61
CA ARG A 22 -1.69 12.54 -25.08
C ARG A 22 -1.81 11.01 -25.15
N VAL A 23 -1.44 10.33 -24.07
CA VAL A 23 -1.78 8.93 -23.87
C VAL A 23 -3.30 8.92 -23.74
N ARG A 24 -3.98 8.59 -24.83
CA ARG A 24 -5.40 8.24 -24.80
C ARG A 24 -5.50 6.96 -23.99
N TYR A 25 -5.80 7.05 -22.70
CA TYR A 25 -6.36 5.93 -21.96
C TYR A 25 -7.78 5.71 -22.51
N SER A 26 -7.88 4.85 -23.51
CA SER A 26 -9.14 4.20 -23.84
C SER A 26 -9.52 3.31 -22.66
N CYS A 27 -10.49 3.77 -21.85
CA CYS A 27 -11.19 2.91 -20.90
C CYS A 27 -11.98 1.87 -21.70
N SER A 28 -11.32 0.76 -22.06
CA SER A 28 -11.99 -0.46 -22.49
C SER A 28 -12.36 -1.23 -21.23
N THR A 29 -13.63 -1.14 -20.83
CA THR A 29 -14.22 -2.13 -19.93
C THR A 29 -14.45 -3.40 -20.75
N SER A 30 -13.49 -4.31 -20.72
CA SER A 30 -13.69 -5.71 -21.12
C SER A 30 -13.16 -6.61 -19.98
N PRO A 31 -13.86 -7.70 -19.64
CA PRO A 31 -13.48 -8.53 -18.51
C PRO A 31 -12.22 -9.31 -18.86
N ILE A 32 -11.19 -9.19 -18.03
CA ILE A 32 -10.00 -10.05 -18.14
C ILE A 32 -10.40 -11.44 -17.66
N ASN A 33 -10.61 -12.35 -18.62
CA ASN A 33 -10.68 -13.78 -18.41
C ASN A 33 -9.25 -14.30 -18.22
N ASN A 34 -8.87 -14.65 -16.99
CA ASN A 34 -7.60 -15.30 -16.70
C ASN A 34 -7.69 -16.79 -17.03
N GLN A 35 -7.49 -17.15 -18.29
CA GLN A 35 -7.12 -18.52 -18.70
C GLN A 35 -5.87 -18.46 -19.57
N ILE A 36 -4.74 -18.86 -18.98
CA ILE A 36 -3.49 -19.12 -19.71
C ILE A 36 -3.53 -20.59 -20.18
N PRO A 37 -3.19 -20.90 -21.44
CA PRO A 37 -3.22 -22.25 -21.98
C PRO A 37 -2.10 -23.12 -21.38
N HIS A 38 -2.46 -24.36 -21.04
CA HIS A 38 -1.52 -25.42 -20.72
C HIS A 38 -0.71 -25.81 -21.97
N ASN A 39 0.62 -25.75 -21.86
CA ASN A 39 1.50 -26.49 -22.77
C ASN A 39 2.55 -27.23 -21.94
N ASN A 40 2.54 -28.55 -22.08
CA ASN A 40 3.38 -29.51 -21.38
C ASN A 40 4.67 -29.73 -22.16
N SER A 41 5.83 -29.50 -21.54
CA SER A 41 7.01 -30.32 -21.81
C SER A 41 8.01 -30.28 -20.65
N SER A 42 8.41 -31.47 -20.25
CA SER A 42 9.13 -31.85 -19.03
C SER A 42 10.48 -31.17 -18.80
N THR A 43 10.78 -30.84 -17.55
CA THR A 43 11.75 -31.62 -16.75
C THR A 43 11.66 -31.20 -15.28
N ALA A 44 11.67 -32.21 -14.42
CA ALA A 44 11.35 -32.12 -13.01
C ALA A 44 12.47 -31.46 -12.19
N ILE A 45 12.10 -30.49 -11.35
CA ILE A 45 12.78 -30.25 -10.07
C ILE A 45 11.69 -30.31 -9.01
N LYS A 46 11.75 -31.37 -8.19
CA LYS A 46 10.86 -31.59 -7.05
C LYS A 46 11.05 -30.46 -6.03
N ASN A 47 9.97 -29.88 -5.55
CA ASN A 47 9.95 -29.09 -4.32
C ASN A 47 10.33 -29.99 -3.14
N PRO A 48 11.32 -29.62 -2.31
CA PRO A 48 11.52 -30.22 -1.01
C PRO A 48 10.79 -29.37 0.03
N HIS A 49 9.50 -29.61 0.23
CA HIS A 49 8.81 -29.12 1.43
C HIS A 49 7.75 -30.10 1.90
N GLU A 50 8.20 -31.31 2.24
CA GLU A 50 7.57 -32.15 3.25
C GLU A 50 8.70 -32.88 3.98
N LEU A 51 9.20 -32.25 5.04
CA LEU A 51 9.74 -32.98 6.17
C LEU A 51 9.51 -32.12 7.41
N SER A 52 8.53 -32.55 8.21
CA SER A 52 8.42 -32.15 9.61
C SER A 52 9.80 -32.27 10.26
N SER A 53 10.28 -31.16 10.79
CA SER A 53 11.14 -31.21 11.97
C SER A 53 10.80 -30.01 12.82
N GLU A 54 10.09 -30.36 13.88
CA GLU A 54 9.95 -29.63 15.12
C GLU A 54 11.30 -29.02 15.51
N SER A 55 11.52 -27.75 15.18
CA SER A 55 12.70 -27.02 15.63
C SER A 55 12.42 -26.57 17.06
N ALA A 56 12.73 -27.46 18.00
CA ALA A 56 12.96 -27.05 19.38
C ALA A 56 13.94 -25.87 19.36
N GLU A 57 13.56 -24.82 20.07
CA GLU A 57 14.39 -23.65 20.31
C GLU A 57 15.57 -24.10 21.19
N GLU A 58 16.60 -24.66 20.54
CA GLU A 58 17.77 -25.18 21.23
C GLU A 58 18.64 -23.97 21.61
N LYS A 59 18.52 -23.59 22.88
CA LYS A 59 19.36 -22.59 23.54
C LYS A 59 20.83 -22.87 23.16
N PRO A 60 21.60 -21.87 22.70
CA PRO A 60 22.98 -22.09 22.29
C PRO A 60 23.73 -22.71 23.45
N ALA A 61 24.42 -23.84 23.18
CA ALA A 61 25.25 -24.51 24.17
C ALA A 61 26.22 -23.47 24.75
N GLU A 62 26.02 -23.16 26.03
CA GLU A 62 26.94 -22.36 26.82
C GLU A 62 28.33 -22.99 26.66
N ILE A 63 29.27 -22.22 26.12
CA ILE A 63 30.68 -22.62 26.10
C ILE A 63 31.06 -22.84 27.55
N ASP A 64 31.29 -24.09 27.95
CA ASP A 64 31.86 -24.40 29.25
C ASP A 64 33.23 -23.74 29.31
N LEU A 65 33.29 -22.60 30.02
CA LEU A 65 34.48 -21.78 30.22
C LEU A 65 35.60 -22.55 30.94
N SER A 66 35.38 -23.81 31.33
CA SER A 66 36.38 -24.69 31.96
C SER A 66 37.23 -25.53 30.98
N ALA A 67 36.86 -25.58 29.69
CA ALA A 67 37.59 -26.37 28.70
C ALA A 67 38.85 -25.66 28.18
N PRO A 68 39.98 -26.37 28.01
CA PRO A 68 41.21 -25.80 27.44
C PRO A 68 40.95 -25.08 26.11
N THR A 69 41.55 -23.90 25.92
CA THR A 69 41.25 -22.99 24.79
C THR A 69 42.31 -23.00 23.71
N ASN A 70 43.52 -23.48 24.01
CA ASN A 70 44.62 -23.57 23.06
C ASN A 70 45.29 -24.94 23.12
N GLY A 71 46.08 -25.27 22.09
CA GLY A 71 46.72 -26.58 22.00
C GLY A 71 47.66 -26.90 23.16
N VAL A 72 48.31 -25.89 23.76
CA VAL A 72 49.25 -26.08 24.88
C VAL A 72 48.52 -26.58 26.11
N GLU A 73 47.36 -26.00 26.43
CA GLU A 73 46.54 -26.44 27.57
C GLU A 73 45.99 -27.86 27.36
N TRP A 74 45.56 -28.20 26.13
CA TRP A 74 45.15 -29.57 25.78
C TRP A 74 46.30 -30.57 25.93
N THR A 75 47.51 -30.23 25.46
CA THR A 75 48.70 -31.09 25.62
C THR A 75 49.08 -31.26 27.09
N HIS A 76 49.02 -30.20 27.88
CA HIS A 76 49.31 -30.26 29.31
C HIS A 76 48.27 -31.12 30.06
N SER A 77 46.99 -30.99 29.72
CA SER A 77 45.92 -31.82 30.29
C SER A 77 46.11 -33.31 29.97
N LEU A 78 46.50 -33.62 28.72
CA LEU A 78 46.80 -34.98 28.28
C LEU A 78 47.99 -35.58 29.05
N ILE A 79 49.11 -34.86 29.09
CA ILE A 79 50.32 -35.29 29.79
C ILE A 79 50.04 -35.51 31.28
N LYS A 80 49.28 -34.61 31.91
CA LYS A 80 48.89 -34.73 33.32
C LYS A 80 48.07 -35.99 33.60
N LYS A 81 47.08 -36.32 32.76
CA LYS A 81 46.28 -37.54 32.93
C LYS A 81 47.10 -38.81 32.65
N LEU A 82 48.01 -38.78 31.69
CA LEU A 82 48.92 -39.89 31.38
C LEU A 82 49.89 -40.20 32.52
N MET A 83 50.51 -39.18 33.14
CA MET A 83 51.43 -39.37 34.27
C MET A 83 50.75 -39.88 35.55
N ALA A 84 49.43 -39.73 35.65
CA ALA A 84 48.64 -40.20 36.79
C ALA A 84 48.04 -41.61 36.59
N ALA A 85 48.15 -42.19 35.38
CA ALA A 85 47.62 -43.51 35.07
C ALA A 85 48.41 -44.61 35.79
N LYS A 86 47.71 -45.64 36.29
CA LYS A 86 48.30 -46.72 37.09
C LYS A 86 48.56 -47.99 36.28
N SER A 87 47.97 -48.08 35.09
CA SER A 87 48.10 -49.19 34.15
C SER A 87 48.08 -48.68 32.70
N VAL A 88 48.46 -49.54 31.76
CA VAL A 88 48.40 -49.21 30.33
C VAL A 88 46.96 -49.03 29.88
N GLU A 89 46.04 -49.85 30.41
CA GLU A 89 44.61 -49.76 30.16
C GLU A 89 44.02 -48.44 30.68
N ASP A 90 44.40 -48.00 31.88
CA ASP A 90 44.00 -46.71 32.44
C ASP A 90 44.49 -45.54 31.57
N ALA A 91 45.73 -45.64 31.06
CA ALA A 91 46.29 -44.65 30.16
C ALA A 91 45.51 -44.57 28.83
N MET A 92 45.08 -45.72 28.28
CA MET A 92 44.26 -45.75 27.06
C MET A 92 42.86 -45.16 27.27
N VAL A 93 42.21 -45.43 28.40
CA VAL A 93 40.90 -44.83 28.72
C VAL A 93 41.04 -43.31 28.92
N CYS A 94 42.10 -42.86 29.60
CA CYS A 94 42.34 -41.43 29.82
C CYS A 94 42.62 -40.67 28.52
N THR A 95 43.39 -41.25 27.60
CA THR A 95 43.72 -40.62 26.30
C THR A 95 42.51 -40.52 25.39
N THR A 96 41.72 -41.59 25.26
CA THR A 96 40.50 -41.60 24.45
C THR A 96 39.48 -40.58 24.97
N GLY A 97 39.36 -40.43 26.30
CA GLY A 97 38.53 -39.39 26.92
C GLY A 97 38.96 -37.97 26.55
N VAL A 98 40.25 -37.63 26.74
CA VAL A 98 40.77 -36.27 26.45
C VAL A 98 40.68 -35.92 24.97
N LEU A 99 40.95 -36.88 24.08
CA LEU A 99 40.81 -36.66 22.64
C LEU A 99 39.34 -36.48 22.23
N GLY A 100 38.42 -37.24 22.82
CA GLY A 100 36.98 -37.03 22.61
C GLY A 100 36.49 -35.68 23.13
N ASP A 101 37.00 -35.21 24.27
CA ASP A 101 36.72 -33.86 24.79
C ASP A 101 37.25 -32.76 23.86
N PHE A 102 38.45 -32.94 23.32
CA PHE A 102 39.07 -32.04 22.35
C PHE A 102 38.27 -31.96 21.05
N GLU A 103 37.88 -33.11 20.50
CA GLU A 103 37.06 -33.20 19.29
C GLU A 103 35.71 -32.48 19.47
N ARG A 104 35.03 -32.70 20.60
CA ARG A 104 33.80 -31.97 20.97
C ARG A 104 34.03 -30.47 21.09
N SER A 105 35.14 -30.05 21.72
CA SER A 105 35.47 -28.62 21.87
C SER A 105 35.73 -27.94 20.53
N ILE A 106 36.43 -28.60 19.61
CA ILE A 106 36.64 -28.09 18.25
C ILE A 106 35.32 -28.02 17.50
N GLY A 107 34.52 -29.08 17.53
CA GLY A 107 33.21 -29.14 16.89
C GLY A 107 32.31 -27.99 17.32
N ALA A 108 32.17 -27.79 18.64
CA ALA A 108 31.36 -26.71 19.20
C ALA A 108 31.87 -25.31 18.81
N ARG A 109 33.19 -25.10 18.71
CA ARG A 109 33.76 -23.81 18.31
C ARG A 109 33.53 -23.52 16.83
N ILE A 110 33.69 -24.51 15.97
CA ILE A 110 33.41 -24.39 14.54
C ILE A 110 31.92 -24.09 14.35
N GLU A 111 31.04 -24.81 15.04
CA GLU A 111 29.61 -24.60 15.00
C GLU A 111 29.20 -23.21 15.49
N ALA A 112 29.75 -22.74 16.62
CA ALA A 112 29.49 -21.40 17.13
C ALA A 112 29.94 -20.32 16.14
N HIS A 113 31.12 -20.49 15.52
CA HIS A 113 31.62 -19.55 14.52
C HIS A 113 30.73 -19.52 13.27
N LEU A 114 30.35 -20.69 12.76
CA LEU A 114 29.45 -20.80 11.60
C LEU A 114 28.07 -20.22 11.92
N ASN A 115 27.53 -20.48 13.11
CA ASN A 115 26.24 -19.92 13.54
C ASN A 115 26.32 -18.39 13.66
N GLN A 116 27.42 -17.85 14.17
CA GLN A 116 27.63 -16.40 14.20
C GLN A 116 27.67 -15.81 12.78
N GLU A 117 28.38 -16.43 11.84
CA GLU A 117 28.44 -16.01 10.44
C GLU A 117 27.06 -16.09 9.77
N ILE A 118 26.33 -17.19 9.95
CA ILE A 118 24.98 -17.39 9.42
C ILE A 118 24.03 -16.31 9.93
N MET A 119 24.08 -16.00 11.23
CA MET A 119 23.25 -14.94 11.82
C MET A 119 23.55 -13.58 11.21
N SER A 120 24.84 -13.23 11.07
CA SER A 120 25.27 -11.98 10.44
C SER A 120 24.84 -11.88 8.98
N LEU A 121 25.02 -12.96 8.21
CA LEU A 121 24.63 -13.01 6.80
C LEU A 121 23.11 -12.92 6.62
N LYS A 122 22.36 -13.60 7.49
CA LYS A 122 20.89 -13.55 7.48
C LYS A 122 20.39 -12.13 7.74
N GLU A 123 20.96 -11.45 8.73
CA GLU A 123 20.61 -10.05 9.04
C GLU A 123 20.93 -9.11 7.87
N GLN A 124 22.08 -9.30 7.20
CA GLN A 124 22.43 -8.53 6.01
C GLN A 124 21.47 -8.79 4.84
N ALA A 125 21.09 -10.04 4.60
CA ALA A 125 20.14 -10.40 3.55
C ALA A 125 18.74 -9.82 3.81
N GLU A 126 18.30 -9.79 5.06
CA GLU A 126 17.04 -9.19 5.46
C GLU A 126 17.04 -7.68 5.22
N ARG A 127 18.10 -6.97 5.67
CA ARG A 127 18.28 -5.54 5.38
C ARG A 127 18.24 -5.23 3.89
N LEU A 128 18.98 -5.97 3.08
CA LEU A 128 19.01 -5.78 1.62
C LEU A 128 17.63 -6.04 0.99
N THR A 129 16.88 -6.99 1.52
CA THR A 129 15.52 -7.28 1.05
C THR A 129 14.60 -6.10 1.36
N GLU A 130 14.66 -5.57 2.58
CA GLU A 130 13.88 -4.41 3.00
C GLU A 130 14.21 -3.17 2.15
N GLU A 131 15.49 -2.83 1.98
CA GLU A 131 15.94 -1.72 1.14
C GLU A 131 15.47 -1.85 -0.31
N ASN A 132 15.56 -3.05 -0.90
CA ASN A 132 15.07 -3.31 -2.24
C ASN A 132 13.55 -3.11 -2.34
N THR A 133 12.78 -3.49 -1.32
CA THR A 133 11.33 -3.27 -1.32
C THR A 133 11.01 -1.78 -1.28
N MET A 134 11.74 -0.99 -0.47
CA MET A 134 11.59 0.45 -0.39
C MET A 134 11.93 1.12 -1.73
N LEU A 135 13.05 0.73 -2.36
CA LEU A 135 13.46 1.28 -3.66
C LEU A 135 12.47 0.93 -4.77
N LYS A 136 11.98 -0.32 -4.82
CA LYS A 136 10.95 -0.75 -5.79
C LYS A 136 9.66 0.06 -5.68
N ARG A 137 9.34 0.59 -4.50
CA ARG A 137 8.18 1.47 -4.29
C ARG A 137 8.49 2.94 -4.60
N ALA A 138 9.62 3.44 -4.10
CA ALA A 138 9.98 4.85 -4.19
C ALA A 138 10.25 5.31 -5.63
N VAL A 139 10.81 4.45 -6.48
CA VAL A 139 11.12 4.81 -7.87
C VAL A 139 9.86 5.07 -8.69
N PRO A 140 8.86 4.16 -8.75
CA PRO A 140 7.58 4.42 -9.39
C PRO A 140 6.89 5.68 -8.87
N ASP A 141 6.81 5.87 -7.55
CA ASP A 141 6.14 7.03 -6.95
C ASP A 141 6.84 8.34 -7.34
N LYS A 142 8.18 8.37 -7.32
CA LYS A 142 8.96 9.55 -7.73
C LYS A 142 8.79 9.86 -9.21
N VAL A 143 8.76 8.84 -10.08
CA VAL A 143 8.50 9.03 -11.51
C VAL A 143 7.08 9.56 -11.71
N PHE A 144 6.09 8.96 -11.06
CA PHE A 144 4.70 9.40 -11.10
C PHE A 144 4.55 10.87 -10.67
N LEU A 145 5.10 11.24 -9.51
CA LEU A 145 5.04 12.61 -9.00
C LEU A 145 5.76 13.64 -9.90
N LYS A 146 6.78 13.23 -10.65
CA LYS A 146 7.43 14.09 -11.66
C LYS A 146 6.61 14.25 -12.94
N THR A 147 5.69 13.32 -13.23
CA THR A 147 4.85 13.35 -14.43
C THR A 147 3.53 14.10 -14.23
N VAL A 148 3.03 14.16 -12.99
CA VAL A 148 1.82 14.92 -12.65
C VAL A 148 2.13 16.39 -12.40
N THR A 149 1.07 17.18 -12.25
CA THR A 149 1.13 18.61 -12.00
C THR A 149 2.03 18.97 -10.82
N ALA A 150 2.86 20.01 -10.99
CA ALA A 150 3.80 20.48 -9.97
C ALA A 150 3.07 20.90 -8.68
N GLN A 151 3.74 20.74 -7.54
CA GLN A 151 3.14 20.91 -6.21
C GLN A 151 2.34 22.22 -6.04
N LEU A 152 2.90 23.37 -6.42
CA LEU A 152 2.23 24.67 -6.27
C LEU A 152 0.96 24.76 -7.16
N GLN A 153 1.03 24.25 -8.39
CA GLN A 153 -0.13 24.22 -9.29
C GLN A 153 -1.21 23.26 -8.77
N THR A 154 -0.81 22.11 -8.21
CA THR A 154 -1.74 21.17 -7.57
C THR A 154 -2.45 21.80 -6.38
N LEU A 155 -1.72 22.54 -5.53
CA LEU A 155 -2.31 23.25 -4.39
C LEU A 155 -3.34 24.28 -4.86
N LEU A 156 -2.99 25.12 -5.82
CA LEU A 156 -3.91 26.10 -6.39
C LEU A 156 -5.13 25.43 -7.05
N GLY A 157 -4.92 24.31 -7.74
CA GLY A 157 -5.98 23.54 -8.39
C GLY A 157 -6.95 22.94 -7.38
N ILE A 158 -6.45 22.32 -6.30
CA ILE A 158 -7.29 21.73 -5.25
C ILE A 158 -8.08 22.82 -4.53
N SER A 159 -7.44 23.93 -4.13
CA SER A 159 -8.15 25.04 -3.47
C SER A 159 -9.23 25.66 -4.37
N LEU A 160 -8.96 25.78 -5.67
CA LEU A 160 -9.97 26.28 -6.61
C LEU A 160 -11.14 25.29 -6.73
N ILE A 161 -10.87 24.00 -6.88
CA ILE A 161 -11.92 22.97 -6.95
C ILE A 161 -12.72 22.95 -5.65
N GLU A 162 -12.09 23.10 -4.49
CA GLU A 162 -12.76 23.17 -3.18
C GLU A 162 -13.77 24.31 -3.13
N ILE A 163 -13.35 25.53 -3.48
CA ILE A 163 -14.22 26.71 -3.53
C ILE A 163 -15.37 26.48 -4.52
N LEU A 164 -15.07 25.97 -5.72
CA LEU A 164 -16.05 25.72 -6.77
C LEU A 164 -16.91 24.47 -6.52
N SER A 165 -16.64 23.67 -5.49
CA SER A 165 -17.45 22.49 -5.15
C SER A 165 -18.32 22.72 -3.92
N SER A 166 -18.23 23.90 -3.31
CA SER A 166 -18.94 24.25 -2.09
C SER A 166 -20.26 24.94 -2.38
N HIS A 167 -21.32 24.51 -1.70
CA HIS A 167 -22.61 25.18 -1.73
C HIS A 167 -22.66 26.28 -0.66
N SER A 168 -23.08 27.50 -1.02
CA SER A 168 -23.37 28.55 -0.05
C SER A 168 -24.65 28.26 0.75
N SER A 169 -24.77 28.83 1.95
CA SER A 169 -25.93 28.60 2.83
C SER A 169 -27.24 29.22 2.31
N ASP A 170 -27.13 30.18 1.39
CA ASP A 170 -28.23 30.90 0.75
C ASP A 170 -28.60 30.33 -0.63
N LYS A 171 -28.03 29.18 -1.04
CA LYS A 171 -28.37 28.54 -2.32
C LYS A 171 -29.86 28.15 -2.37
N VAL A 172 -30.50 28.49 -3.49
CA VAL A 172 -31.84 28.02 -3.84
C VAL A 172 -31.72 26.83 -4.80
N TYR A 173 -32.22 25.67 -4.35
CA TYR A 173 -32.13 24.42 -5.11
C TYR A 173 -33.32 24.22 -6.05
N LEU A 174 -33.18 23.23 -6.93
CA LEU A 174 -34.23 22.80 -7.84
C LEU A 174 -35.51 22.45 -7.09
N GLY A 175 -36.64 23.01 -7.53
CA GLY A 175 -37.93 22.84 -6.87
C GLY A 175 -38.13 23.73 -5.64
N GLN A 176 -37.20 24.65 -5.36
CA GLN A 176 -37.33 25.67 -4.33
C GLN A 176 -37.40 27.07 -4.92
N ARG A 177 -37.95 28.01 -4.15
CA ARG A 177 -37.93 29.44 -4.43
C ARG A 177 -37.63 30.20 -3.15
N ASP A 178 -36.91 31.30 -3.30
CA ASP A 178 -36.64 32.30 -2.28
C ASP A 178 -37.87 33.18 -1.98
N THR A 179 -38.69 33.48 -2.99
CA THR A 179 -39.91 34.26 -2.83
C THR A 179 -41.17 33.37 -2.85
N PRO A 180 -41.88 33.18 -1.73
CA PRO A 180 -43.06 32.32 -1.67
C PRO A 180 -44.25 32.88 -2.48
N GLU A 181 -44.38 34.21 -2.57
CA GLU A 181 -45.49 34.90 -3.25
C GLU A 181 -45.13 35.32 -4.69
N TRP A 182 -44.32 34.52 -5.40
CA TRP A 182 -43.90 34.84 -6.78
C TRP A 182 -45.06 34.89 -7.78
N THR A 183 -46.21 34.30 -7.44
CA THR A 183 -47.47 34.42 -8.17
C THR A 183 -48.65 34.20 -7.21
N THR A 184 -49.80 34.78 -7.55
CA THR A 184 -51.09 34.54 -6.87
C THR A 184 -51.92 33.46 -7.56
N ASP A 185 -51.52 33.03 -8.76
CA ASP A 185 -52.30 32.11 -9.57
C ASP A 185 -52.20 30.68 -9.02
N ALA A 186 -53.36 30.07 -8.75
CA ALA A 186 -53.42 28.75 -8.13
C ALA A 186 -52.82 27.63 -9.00
N GLU A 187 -52.97 27.71 -10.33
CA GLU A 187 -52.51 26.67 -11.25
C GLU A 187 -50.97 26.53 -11.28
N PRO A 188 -50.17 27.61 -11.49
CA PRO A 188 -48.72 27.53 -11.39
C PRO A 188 -48.20 27.09 -10.01
N LEU A 189 -48.89 27.48 -8.93
CA LEU A 189 -48.53 27.06 -7.56
C LEU A 189 -48.71 25.55 -7.37
N GLU A 190 -49.84 25.00 -7.79
CA GLU A 190 -50.10 23.56 -7.75
C GLU A 190 -49.14 22.78 -8.67
N ALA A 191 -48.84 23.29 -9.86
CA ALA A 191 -47.86 22.68 -10.76
C ALA A 191 -46.46 22.66 -10.15
N PHE A 192 -46.04 23.75 -9.49
CA PHE A 192 -44.74 23.84 -8.81
C PHE A 192 -44.64 22.87 -7.63
N LYS A 193 -45.73 22.70 -6.86
CA LYS A 193 -45.82 21.71 -5.78
C LYS A 193 -45.63 20.29 -6.31
N ARG A 194 -46.36 19.91 -7.37
CA ARG A 194 -46.21 18.59 -8.02
C ARG A 194 -44.79 18.36 -8.55
N PHE A 195 -44.14 19.41 -9.04
CA PHE A 195 -42.74 19.34 -9.46
C PHE A 195 -41.82 19.00 -8.29
N GLY A 196 -41.97 19.66 -7.15
CA GLY A 196 -41.23 19.34 -5.92
C GLY A 196 -41.43 17.90 -5.44
N GLU A 197 -42.69 17.45 -5.39
CA GLU A 197 -43.04 16.06 -5.04
C GLU A 197 -42.37 15.05 -5.98
N LYS A 198 -42.33 15.37 -7.29
CA LYS A 198 -41.66 14.51 -8.27
C LYS A 198 -40.15 14.43 -8.05
N LEU A 199 -39.51 15.53 -7.64
CA LEU A 199 -38.09 15.54 -7.31
C LEU A 199 -37.78 14.66 -6.09
N ASP A 200 -38.66 14.66 -5.09
CA ASP A 200 -38.52 13.78 -3.92
C ASP A 200 -38.67 12.29 -4.27
N GLU A 201 -39.61 11.94 -5.15
CA GLU A 201 -39.71 10.58 -5.69
C GLU A 201 -38.42 10.16 -6.42
N ILE A 202 -37.87 11.04 -7.26
CA ILE A 202 -36.62 10.78 -7.98
C ILE A 202 -35.47 10.58 -7.00
N LYS A 203 -35.35 11.44 -5.98
CA LYS A 203 -34.33 11.31 -4.92
C LYS A 203 -34.39 9.93 -4.27
N ASN A 204 -35.59 9.47 -3.88
CA ASN A 204 -35.78 8.16 -3.27
C ASN A 204 -35.39 7.02 -4.22
N ARG A 205 -35.73 7.13 -5.50
CA ARG A 205 -35.28 6.17 -6.51
C ARG A 205 -33.76 6.12 -6.65
N ILE A 206 -33.08 7.27 -6.60
CA ILE A 206 -31.62 7.31 -6.63
C ILE A 206 -31.02 6.64 -5.38
N ILE A 207 -31.64 6.80 -4.21
CA ILE A 207 -31.25 6.11 -2.97
C ILE A 207 -31.38 4.60 -3.14
N GLU A 208 -32.53 4.12 -3.64
CA GLU A 208 -32.76 2.70 -3.92
C GLU A 208 -31.70 2.14 -4.88
N MET A 209 -31.43 2.84 -5.99
CA MET A 209 -30.40 2.45 -6.95
C MET A 209 -28.99 2.44 -6.35
N ASN A 210 -28.69 3.34 -5.40
CA ASN A 210 -27.40 3.33 -4.70
C ASN A 210 -27.24 2.14 -3.76
N ASN A 211 -28.34 1.61 -3.24
CA ASN A 211 -28.36 0.45 -2.34
C ASN A 211 -28.48 -0.88 -3.09
N ASP A 212 -28.79 -0.85 -4.39
CA ASP A 212 -28.84 -2.04 -5.23
C ASP A 212 -27.42 -2.53 -5.60
N GLU A 213 -27.01 -3.65 -4.99
CA GLU A 213 -25.70 -4.27 -5.20
C GLU A 213 -25.47 -4.75 -6.64
N THR A 214 -26.54 -4.96 -7.43
CA THR A 214 -26.41 -5.30 -8.85
C THR A 214 -25.89 -4.12 -9.66
N LEU A 215 -26.14 -2.88 -9.21
CA LEU A 215 -25.71 -1.63 -9.84
C LEU A 215 -24.34 -1.18 -9.35
N LYS A 216 -23.31 -2.01 -9.53
CA LYS A 216 -21.94 -1.81 -9.02
C LYS A 216 -21.31 -0.44 -9.35
N ASN A 217 -21.67 0.15 -10.50
CA ASN A 217 -21.15 1.44 -10.95
C ASN A 217 -21.72 2.64 -10.17
N ARG A 218 -22.74 2.44 -9.33
CA ARG A 218 -23.34 3.49 -8.48
C ARG A 218 -22.45 3.87 -7.30
N VAL A 219 -21.65 2.93 -6.80
CA VAL A 219 -20.85 3.05 -5.58
C VAL A 219 -19.36 2.82 -5.86
N GLY A 220 -19.05 1.83 -6.70
CA GLY A 220 -17.68 1.50 -7.10
C GLY A 220 -16.77 1.00 -5.96
N PRO A 221 -15.50 0.72 -6.27
CA PRO A 221 -14.53 0.20 -5.29
C PRO A 221 -14.17 1.20 -4.18
N VAL A 222 -14.36 2.50 -4.45
CA VAL A 222 -14.09 3.59 -3.48
C VAL A 222 -15.23 3.84 -2.52
N LYS A 223 -16.32 3.04 -2.58
CA LYS A 223 -17.47 3.13 -1.66
C LYS A 223 -18.11 4.52 -1.62
N ALA A 224 -18.23 5.17 -2.77
CA ALA A 224 -18.79 6.51 -2.89
C ALA A 224 -20.09 6.48 -3.70
N PRO A 225 -21.27 6.45 -3.05
CA PRO A 225 -22.54 6.45 -3.74
C PRO A 225 -22.72 7.70 -4.60
N TYR A 226 -23.25 7.55 -5.81
CA TYR A 226 -23.48 8.68 -6.69
C TYR A 226 -24.67 9.51 -6.23
N THR A 227 -24.39 10.72 -5.75
CA THR A 227 -25.39 11.64 -5.16
C THR A 227 -25.45 13.00 -5.84
N LEU A 228 -24.61 13.24 -6.86
CA LEU A 228 -24.53 14.52 -7.59
C LEU A 228 -25.86 15.02 -8.17
N LEU A 229 -26.82 14.12 -8.40
CA LEU A 229 -28.16 14.45 -8.90
C LEU A 229 -29.26 14.40 -7.83
N TYR A 230 -28.90 14.48 -6.55
CA TYR A 230 -29.91 14.72 -5.51
C TYR A 230 -30.41 16.15 -5.64
N PRO A 231 -31.73 16.40 -5.55
CA PRO A 231 -32.29 17.72 -5.77
C PRO A 231 -31.73 18.78 -4.81
N THR A 232 -31.59 18.45 -3.53
CA THR A 232 -31.21 19.39 -2.47
C THR A 232 -29.93 18.98 -1.76
N SER A 233 -29.29 19.96 -1.11
CA SER A 233 -28.10 19.78 -0.30
C SER A 233 -28.05 20.77 0.85
N GLU A 234 -27.23 20.44 1.84
CA GLU A 234 -26.76 21.39 2.85
C GLU A 234 -25.62 22.25 2.28
N ALA A 235 -25.25 23.30 3.01
CA ALA A 235 -24.10 24.13 2.72
C ALA A 235 -22.77 23.34 2.83
N GLY A 236 -21.75 23.79 2.10
CA GLY A 236 -20.43 23.18 2.07
C GLY A 236 -20.25 22.18 0.91
N ILE A 237 -19.21 21.35 1.02
CA ILE A 237 -18.84 20.36 0.00
C ILE A 237 -19.51 19.03 0.33
N THR A 238 -20.61 18.75 -0.36
CA THR A 238 -21.50 17.62 -0.02
C THR A 238 -21.56 16.55 -1.11
N GLY A 239 -21.11 16.86 -2.32
CA GLY A 239 -21.21 15.97 -3.48
C GLY A 239 -22.64 15.74 -3.98
N LYS A 240 -23.59 16.63 -3.63
CA LYS A 240 -25.01 16.50 -3.94
C LYS A 240 -25.68 17.88 -4.03
N GLY A 241 -26.91 17.95 -4.54
CA GLY A 241 -27.68 19.19 -4.66
C GLY A 241 -27.60 19.79 -6.06
N ILE A 242 -28.77 20.14 -6.62
CA ILE A 242 -28.89 20.76 -7.94
C ILE A 242 -29.36 22.21 -7.74
N PRO A 243 -28.50 23.23 -7.90
CA PRO A 243 -28.92 24.62 -7.85
C PRO A 243 -29.89 24.95 -8.99
N ASN A 244 -30.82 25.90 -8.76
CA ASN A 244 -31.73 26.39 -9.80
C ASN A 244 -31.02 27.07 -10.99
N SER A 245 -29.82 27.61 -10.74
CA SER A 245 -29.07 28.44 -11.69
C SER A 245 -27.60 28.04 -11.70
N ALA A 246 -26.87 28.46 -12.73
CA ALA A 246 -25.42 28.36 -12.79
C ALA A 246 -24.78 29.36 -11.79
N SER A 247 -24.85 29.03 -10.52
CA SER A 247 -24.29 29.79 -9.41
C SER A 247 -23.27 28.91 -8.69
N ILE A 248 -22.06 29.43 -8.53
CA ILE A 248 -20.98 28.79 -7.76
C ILE A 248 -20.69 29.61 -6.53
#